data_AF-A0A4Y3KWI0-F1
#
_entry.id   AF-A0A4Y3KWI0-F1
#
_cell.length_a   1.000
_cell.length_b   1.000
_cell.length_c   1.000
_cell.angle_alpha   90.00
_cell.angle_beta   90.00
_cell.angle_gamma   90.00
#
_symmetry.space_group_name_H-M   'P 1'
#
loop_
_entity.id
_entity.type
_entity.pdbx_description
1 polymer ?
#
loop_
_entity_poly.entity_id
_entity_poly.type
_entity_poly.pdbx_seq_one_letter_code
_entity_poly.pdbx_strand_id
1 'polypeptide(L)'
;MAGIVFVSESSHWDVSSSVFYWAVDTLADRVASAELAERLRVISDNNLGSLRLSQVPPEQRSELVAQIGALPRVADATLPQSPERQVVVAQLQELADLVAAAG
;
A
#
# COMPACT_ATOMS: atom_id res chain seq x y z
N MET A 1 -14.64 -1.75 8.83
CA MET A 1 -13.49 -2.59 9.21
C MET A 1 -12.21 -1.85 8.79
N ALA A 2 -11.07 -2.12 9.43
CA ALA A 2 -9.79 -1.47 9.12
C ALA A 2 -8.92 -2.45 8.31
N GLY A 3 -8.02 -1.91 7.49
CA GLY A 3 -6.93 -2.66 6.87
C GLY A 3 -5.60 -2.24 7.48
N ILE A 4 -4.64 -3.17 7.54
CA ILE A 4 -3.36 -2.98 8.19
C ILE A 4 -2.18 -3.32 7.28
N VAL A 5 -1.16 -2.47 7.24
CA VAL A 5 0.13 -2.76 6.60
C VAL A 5 1.20 -2.88 7.67
N PHE A 6 1.78 -4.07 7.84
CA PHE A 6 2.91 -4.30 8.74
C PHE A 6 4.22 -3.97 8.01
N VAL A 7 4.81 -2.84 8.38
CA VAL A 7 6.08 -2.36 7.83
C VAL A 7 7.25 -3.09 8.49
N SER A 8 7.17 -3.30 9.81
CA SER A 8 8.11 -4.10 10.60
C SER A 8 7.37 -4.86 11.71
N GLU A 9 8.09 -5.54 12.60
CA GLU A 9 7.48 -6.20 13.76
C GLU A 9 6.87 -5.21 14.77
N SER A 10 7.35 -3.97 14.82
CA SER A 10 6.89 -2.94 15.75
C SER A 10 6.20 -1.75 15.08
N SER A 11 6.19 -1.70 13.74
CA SER A 11 5.61 -0.61 12.96
C SER A 11 4.54 -1.12 12.00
N HIS A 12 3.37 -0.51 12.08
CA HIS A 12 2.24 -0.79 11.21
C HIS A 12 1.50 0.50 10.87
N TRP A 13 0.77 0.45 9.76
CA TRP A 13 -0.11 1.51 9.28
C TRP A 13 -1.54 0.98 9.22
N ASP A 14 -2.44 1.62 9.97
CA ASP A 14 -3.86 1.28 10.03
C ASP A 14 -4.70 2.31 9.30
N VAL A 15 -5.64 1.84 8.48
CA VAL A 15 -6.53 2.72 7.73
C VAL A 15 -7.90 2.07 7.50
N SER A 16 -8.87 2.83 6.98
CA SER A 16 -10.14 2.27 6.53
C SER A 16 -9.95 1.21 5.43
N SER A 17 -10.79 0.17 5.40
CA SER A 17 -10.73 -0.85 4.34
C SER A 17 -10.72 -0.28 2.92
N SER A 18 -11.47 0.81 2.66
CA SER A 18 -11.52 1.41 1.32
C SER A 18 -10.17 1.95 0.87
N VAL A 19 -9.43 2.62 1.76
CA VAL A 19 -8.10 3.15 1.44
C VAL A 19 -7.07 2.03 1.37
N PHE A 20 -7.19 1.02 2.23
CA PHE A 20 -6.33 -0.16 2.20
C PHE A 20 -6.45 -0.90 0.85
N TYR A 21 -7.66 -1.26 0.42
CA TYR A 21 -7.85 -1.99 -0.83
C TYR A 21 -7.51 -1.14 -2.05
N TRP A 22 -7.83 0.16 -2.03
CA TRP A 22 -7.36 1.07 -3.09
C TRP A 22 -5.83 1.05 -3.23
N ALA A 23 -5.10 1.09 -2.10
CA ALA A 23 -3.65 1.03 -2.11
C ALA A 23 -3.14 -0.31 -2.64
N VAL A 24 -3.68 -1.44 -2.15
CA VAL A 24 -3.29 -2.79 -2.58
C VAL A 24 -3.53 -3.01 -4.07
N ASP A 25 -4.71 -2.64 -4.58
CA ASP A 25 -5.05 -2.77 -6.00
C ASP A 25 -4.14 -1.90 -6.86
N THR A 26 -3.92 -0.65 -6.44
CA THR A 26 -3.00 0.27 -7.13
C THR A 26 -1.57 -0.27 -7.17
N LEU A 27 -1.10 -0.89 -6.09
CA LEU A 27 0.21 -1.54 -6.07
C LEU A 27 0.24 -2.74 -7.03
N ALA A 28 -0.79 -3.58 -7.02
CA ALA A 28 -0.89 -4.76 -7.88
C ALA A 28 -0.82 -4.41 -9.37
N ASP A 29 -1.35 -3.25 -9.77
CA ASP A 29 -1.30 -2.76 -11.14
C ASP A 29 0.03 -2.11 -11.54
N ARG A 30 0.90 -1.80 -10.57
CA ARG A 30 2.10 -0.98 -10.80
C ARG A 30 3.42 -1.73 -10.59
N VAL A 31 3.40 -2.84 -9.87
CA VAL A 31 4.57 -3.70 -9.73
C VAL A 31 4.84 -4.45 -11.04
N ALA A 32 6.10 -4.53 -11.44
CA ALA A 32 6.57 -5.24 -12.61
C ALA A 32 6.65 -6.76 -12.36
N SER A 33 6.89 -7.19 -11.12
CA SER A 33 6.83 -8.60 -10.76
C SER A 33 5.40 -9.13 -10.84
N ALA A 34 5.14 -10.01 -11.81
CA ALA A 34 3.84 -10.67 -11.97
C ALA A 34 3.45 -11.51 -10.74
N GLU A 35 4.43 -12.13 -10.07
CA GLU A 35 4.20 -12.88 -8.84
C GLU A 35 3.78 -11.95 -7.69
N LEU A 36 4.42 -10.78 -7.55
CA LEU A 36 4.06 -9.80 -6.54
C LEU A 36 2.66 -9.22 -6.81
N ALA A 37 2.36 -8.90 -8.07
CA ALA A 37 1.04 -8.44 -8.49
C ALA A 37 -0.04 -9.46 -8.09
N GLU A 38 0.18 -10.74 -8.38
CA GLU A 38 -0.77 -11.80 -8.03
C GLU A 38 -0.97 -11.93 -6.52
N ARG A 39 0.10 -11.87 -5.74
CA ARG A 39 0.02 -11.88 -4.26
C ARG A 39 -0.81 -10.71 -3.73
N LEU A 40 -0.65 -9.52 -4.29
CA LEU A 40 -1.43 -8.34 -3.91
C LEU A 40 -2.91 -8.49 -4.30
N ARG A 41 -3.20 -9.03 -5.50
CA ARG A 41 -4.58 -9.32 -5.91
C ARG A 41 -5.26 -10.31 -4.97
N VAL A 42 -4.57 -11.38 -4.56
CA VAL A 42 -5.10 -12.35 -3.59
C VAL A 42 -5.54 -11.68 -2.29
N ILE A 43 -4.80 -10.67 -1.81
CA ILE A 43 -5.17 -9.91 -0.60
C ILE A 43 -6.50 -9.17 -0.81
N SER A 44 -6.67 -8.53 -1.96
CA SER A 44 -7.88 -7.79 -2.32
C SER A 44 -9.07 -8.72 -2.55
N ASP A 45 -8.91 -9.71 -3.43
CA ASP A 45 -9.96 -10.65 -3.85
C ASP A 45 -10.52 -11.47 -2.69
N ASN A 46 -9.66 -11.85 -1.73
CA ASN A 46 -10.06 -12.63 -0.56
C ASN A 46 -10.36 -11.77 0.67
N ASN A 47 -10.33 -10.43 0.54
CA ASN A 47 -10.58 -9.48 1.61
C ASN A 47 -9.74 -9.76 2.88
N LEU A 48 -8.44 -10.07 2.72
CA LEU A 48 -7.58 -10.47 3.83
C LEU A 48 -7.29 -9.32 4.82
N GLY A 49 -7.50 -8.07 4.40
CA GLY A 49 -7.38 -6.87 5.25
C GLY A 49 -5.99 -6.62 5.82
N SER A 50 -4.96 -7.33 5.37
CA SER A 50 -3.60 -7.17 5.87
C SER A 50 -2.54 -7.44 4.81
N LEU A 51 -1.47 -6.66 4.85
CA LEU A 51 -0.25 -6.83 4.05
C LEU A 51 0.96 -6.77 4.97
N ARG A 52 1.89 -7.72 4.85
CA ARG A 52 3.11 -7.76 5.66
C ARG A 52 4.35 -7.70 4.78
N LEU A 53 5.12 -6.61 4.87
CA LEU A 53 6.29 -6.40 4.01
C LEU A 53 7.39 -7.44 4.27
N SER A 54 7.49 -7.96 5.50
CA SER A 54 8.46 -9.01 5.84
C SER A 54 8.18 -10.37 5.16
N GLN A 55 6.94 -10.61 4.72
CA GLN A 55 6.56 -11.82 3.97
C GLN A 55 6.80 -11.71 2.46
N VAL A 56 7.12 -10.50 1.97
CA VAL A 56 7.51 -10.28 0.58
C VAL A 56 8.99 -10.65 0.42
N PRO A 57 9.34 -11.47 -0.59
CA PRO A 57 10.73 -11.83 -0.86
C PRO A 57 11.63 -10.59 -0.97
N PRO A 58 12.88 -10.62 -0.45
CA PRO A 58 13.76 -9.45 -0.47
C PRO A 58 13.95 -8.82 -1.86
N GLU A 59 13.98 -9.66 -2.90
CA GLU A 59 14.14 -9.27 -4.30
C GLU A 59 12.96 -8.44 -4.83
N GLN A 60 11.76 -8.65 -4.29
CA GLN A 60 10.53 -7.95 -4.66
C GLN A 60 10.20 -6.80 -3.70
N ARG A 61 10.81 -6.80 -2.51
CA ARG A 61 10.53 -5.82 -1.46
C ARG A 61 10.97 -4.42 -1.86
N SER A 62 12.13 -4.27 -2.48
CA SER A 62 12.63 -2.96 -2.93
C SER A 62 11.68 -2.30 -3.93
N GLU A 63 11.14 -3.08 -4.87
CA GLU A 63 10.12 -2.65 -5.81
C GLU A 63 8.83 -2.24 -5.09
N LEU A 64 8.32 -3.08 -4.20
CA LEU A 64 7.11 -2.79 -3.44
C LEU A 64 7.25 -1.49 -2.63
N VAL A 65 8.38 -1.32 -1.95
CA VAL A 65 8.73 -0.11 -1.17
C VAL A 65 8.74 1.12 -2.08
N ALA A 66 9.37 1.03 -3.26
CA ALA A 66 9.39 2.14 -4.22
C ALA A 66 7.98 2.51 -4.71
N GLN A 67 7.12 1.51 -4.97
CA GLN A 67 5.73 1.77 -5.37
C GLN A 67 4.89 2.34 -4.23
N ILE A 68 5.09 1.89 -3.00
CA ILE A 68 4.45 2.47 -1.80
C ILE A 68 4.82 3.95 -1.67
N GLY A 69 6.10 4.30 -1.84
CA GLY A 69 6.55 5.69 -1.84
C GLY A 69 5.93 6.57 -2.93
N ALA A 70 5.45 5.97 -4.03
CA ALA A 70 4.78 6.68 -5.11
C ALA A 70 3.27 6.86 -4.90
N LEU A 71 2.64 6.12 -3.98
CA LEU A 71 1.18 6.13 -3.76
C LEU A 71 0.58 7.52 -3.51
N PRO A 72 1.18 8.42 -2.70
CA PRO A 72 0.59 9.74 -2.46
C PRO A 72 0.41 10.54 -3.76
N ARG A 73 1.41 10.50 -4.64
CA ARG A 73 1.36 11.16 -5.95
C ARG A 73 0.34 10.49 -6.87
N VAL A 74 0.27 9.17 -6.86
CA VAL A 74 -0.71 8.42 -7.68
C VAL A 74 -2.13 8.76 -7.23
N ALA A 75 -2.39 8.78 -5.93
CA ALA A 75 -3.69 9.14 -5.37
C ALA A 75 -4.10 10.57 -5.74
N ASP A 76 -3.19 11.54 -5.60
CA ASP A 76 -3.48 12.94 -5.96
C ASP A 76 -3.84 13.10 -7.45
N ALA A 77 -3.20 12.31 -8.31
CA ALA A 77 -3.40 12.34 -9.76
C ALA A 77 -4.64 11.56 -10.26
N THR A 78 -5.04 10.49 -9.56
CA THR A 78 -6.04 9.52 -10.07
C THR A 78 -7.36 9.55 -9.33
N LEU A 79 -7.38 9.95 -8.05
CA LEU A 79 -8.62 10.04 -7.30
C LEU A 79 -9.45 11.24 -7.78
N PRO A 80 -10.80 11.12 -7.77
CA PRO A 80 -11.67 12.24 -8.08
C PRO A 80 -11.39 13.48 -7.22
N GLN A 81 -11.60 14.66 -7.80
CA GLN A 81 -11.47 15.91 -7.05
C GLN A 81 -12.55 16.00 -5.98
N SER A 82 -12.17 15.77 -4.72
CA SER A 82 -13.04 15.89 -3.56
C SER A 82 -12.24 16.35 -2.33
N PRO A 83 -12.90 16.87 -1.28
CA PRO A 83 -12.24 17.17 -0.01
C PRO A 83 -11.54 15.96 0.61
N GLU A 84 -12.12 14.77 0.45
CA GLU A 84 -11.60 13.51 0.99
C GLU A 84 -10.30 13.07 0.30
N ARG A 85 -10.06 13.48 -0.95
CA ARG A 85 -8.82 13.16 -1.68
C ARG A 85 -7.57 13.56 -0.90
N GLN A 86 -7.55 14.76 -0.32
CA GLN A 86 -6.39 15.24 0.44
C GLN A 86 -6.19 14.44 1.74
N VAL A 87 -7.26 13.94 2.34
CA VAL A 87 -7.19 13.05 3.50
C VAL A 87 -6.56 11.72 3.11
N VAL A 88 -6.99 11.12 1.99
CA VAL A 88 -6.42 9.86 1.49
C VAL A 88 -4.94 10.04 1.11
N VAL A 89 -4.59 11.14 0.43
CA VAL A 89 -3.18 11.45 0.09
C VAL A 89 -2.32 11.56 1.34
N ALA A 90 -2.79 12.24 2.39
CA ALA A 90 -2.06 12.36 3.66
C ALA A 90 -1.87 10.99 4.35
N GLN A 91 -2.90 10.14 4.34
CA GLN A 91 -2.82 8.78 4.90
C GLN A 91 -1.80 7.92 4.14
N LEU A 92 -1.76 8.02 2.80
CA LEU A 92 -0.77 7.31 2.00
C LEU A 92 0.64 7.87 2.19
N GLN A 93 0.76 9.18 2.46
CA GLN A 93 2.05 9.80 2.79
C GLN A 93 2.59 9.24 4.10
N GLU A 94 1.73 9.06 5.11
CA GLU A 94 2.11 8.40 6.37
C GLU A 94 2.66 6.99 6.13
N LEU A 95 1.99 6.18 5.29
CA LEU A 95 2.50 4.86 4.92
C LEU A 95 3.88 4.95 4.23
N ALA A 96 4.03 5.86 3.28
CA ALA A 96 5.29 6.08 2.57
C ALA A 96 6.44 6.46 3.54
N ASP A 97 6.16 7.34 4.49
CA ASP A 97 7.13 7.80 5.48
C ASP A 97 7.51 6.66 6.45
N LEU A 98 6.54 5.86 6.90
CA LEU A 98 6.80 4.69 7.74
C LEU A 98 7.71 3.68 7.05
N VAL A 99 7.47 3.42 5.76
CA VAL A 99 8.29 2.51 4.97
C VAL A 99 9.69 3.08 4.73
N ALA A 100 9.80 4.38 4.43
CA ALA A 100 11.08 5.06 4.25
C ALA A 100 11.94 5.07 5.53
N ALA A 101 11.31 5.16 6.70
CA ALA A 101 12.00 5.10 8.00
C ALA A 101 12.44 3.69 8.40
N ALA A 102 11.88 2.64 7.77
CA ALA A 102 12.18 1.24 8.07
C ALA A 102 13.23 0.61 7.15
N GLY A 103 13.60 1.29 6.06
CA GLY A 103 14.66 0.89 5.12
C GLY A 103 16.01 1.48 5.48
#